data_AF-A0A859IJ52-F1
#
_entry.id   AF-A0A859IJ52-F1
#
_cell.length_a   1.000
_cell.length_b   1.000
_cell.length_c   1.000
_cell.angle_alpha   90.00
_cell.angle_beta   90.00
_cell.angle_gamma   90.00
#
_symmetry.space_group_name_H-M   'P 1'
#
loop_
_entity.id
_entity.type
_entity.pdbx_description
1 polymer ?
#
loop_
_entity_poly.entity_id
_entity_poly.type
_entity_poly.pdbx_seq_one_letter_code
_entity_poly.pdbx_strand_id
1 'polypeptide(L)'
;MNGARITNVGDGSAEGDIVNVRQLNKVVSSVNTGFNQLSRDIGRVDVNARAGIASAGAMANLPQIYLPGKSAISVSNAQYRGQSAYAIGYSRISDNGKWLIRASVSSNTQRDTMIGGGASFVW
;
A
#
# COMPACT_ATOMS: atom_id res chain seq x y z
N MET A 1 -51.25 6.57 4.90
CA MET A 1 -50.90 6.51 6.34
C MET A 1 -50.40 7.90 6.74
N ASN A 2 -51.15 8.66 7.53
CA ASN A 2 -50.68 9.94 8.08
C ASN A 2 -50.60 9.79 9.60
N GLY A 3 -49.40 9.50 10.11
CA GLY A 3 -49.14 9.56 11.54
C GLY A 3 -49.17 11.02 12.02
N ALA A 4 -49.56 11.25 13.28
CA ALA A 4 -49.50 12.58 13.88
C ALA A 4 -48.04 13.08 13.93
N ARG A 5 -47.79 14.31 13.46
CA ARG A 5 -46.47 14.95 13.54
C ARG A 5 -46.28 15.62 14.89
N ILE A 6 -45.14 15.38 15.53
CA ILE A 6 -44.67 16.13 16.69
C ILE A 6 -43.68 17.19 16.18
N THR A 7 -43.93 18.46 16.50
CA THR A 7 -43.16 19.62 16.02
C THR A 7 -42.68 20.49 17.17
N ASN A 8 -41.78 21.44 16.89
CA ASN A 8 -41.17 22.33 17.90
C ASN A 8 -40.38 21.58 18.99
N VAL A 9 -39.72 20.49 18.61
CA VAL A 9 -38.86 19.71 19.50
C VAL A 9 -37.47 20.34 19.54
N GLY A 10 -37.00 20.72 20.74
CA GLY A 10 -35.64 21.19 20.98
C GLY A 10 -34.58 20.11 20.71
N ASP A 11 -33.31 20.42 20.91
CA ASP A 11 -32.26 19.38 20.86
C ASP A 11 -32.31 18.55 22.15
N GLY A 12 -32.34 17.23 22.01
CA GLY A 12 -32.11 16.32 23.12
C GLY A 12 -30.67 16.41 23.60
N SER A 13 -30.47 16.31 24.92
CA SER A 13 -29.17 16.50 25.59
C SER A 13 -28.83 15.43 26.62
N ALA A 14 -29.83 14.80 27.24
CA ALA A 14 -29.68 13.69 28.17
C ALA A 14 -30.14 12.35 27.57
N GLU A 15 -29.72 11.24 28.19
CA GLU A 15 -30.24 9.92 27.83
C GLU A 15 -31.76 9.86 28.04
N GLY A 16 -32.49 9.36 27.03
CA GLY A 16 -33.96 9.31 27.03
C GLY A 16 -34.66 10.52 26.39
N ASP A 17 -33.92 11.59 26.06
CA ASP A 17 -34.50 12.73 25.35
C ASP A 17 -34.92 12.38 23.91
N ILE A 18 -35.98 13.04 23.42
CA ILE A 18 -36.40 12.94 22.02
C ILE A 18 -35.36 13.66 21.14
N VAL A 19 -34.83 12.97 20.14
CA VAL A 19 -33.96 13.57 19.10
C VAL A 19 -34.80 14.15 17.96
N ASN A 20 -34.45 15.34 17.51
CA ASN A 20 -35.10 15.94 16.34
C ASN A 20 -34.38 15.59 15.03
N VAL A 21 -35.05 15.83 13.91
CA VAL A 21 -34.53 15.53 12.55
C VAL A 21 -33.21 16.26 12.26
N ARG A 22 -32.97 17.45 12.84
CA ARG A 22 -31.71 18.17 12.65
C ARG A 22 -30.55 17.43 13.32
N GLN A 23 -30.72 16.92 14.54
CA GLN A 23 -29.69 16.11 15.21
C GLN A 23 -29.41 14.82 14.44
N LEU A 24 -30.46 14.14 13.97
CA LEU A 24 -30.32 12.94 13.13
C LEU A 24 -29.57 13.25 11.83
N ASN A 25 -29.92 14.33 11.12
CA ASN A 25 -29.27 14.74 9.88
C ASN A 25 -27.77 15.06 10.09
N LYS A 26 -27.39 15.63 11.25
CA LYS A 26 -25.97 15.81 11.59
C LYS A 26 -25.24 14.47 11.70
N VAL A 27 -25.84 13.48 12.39
CA VAL A 27 -25.27 12.13 12.49
C VAL A 27 -25.16 11.48 11.11
N VAL A 28 -26.22 11.51 10.30
CA VAL A 28 -26.23 10.95 8.94
C VAL A 28 -25.15 11.61 8.07
N SER A 29 -24.99 12.93 8.14
CA SER A 29 -23.94 13.65 7.41
C SER A 29 -22.53 13.22 7.83
N SER A 30 -22.29 13.09 9.15
CA SER A 30 -21.02 12.60 9.69
C SER A 30 -20.73 11.16 9.25
N VAL A 31 -21.74 10.28 9.31
CA VAL A 31 -21.64 8.89 8.86
C VAL A 31 -21.33 8.82 7.36
N ASN A 32 -22.05 9.57 6.53
CA ASN A 32 -21.80 9.64 5.09
C ASN A 32 -20.39 10.13 4.77
N THR A 33 -19.91 11.13 5.51
CA THR A 33 -18.53 11.64 5.37
C THR A 33 -17.50 10.55 5.71
N GLY A 34 -17.70 9.84 6.82
CA GLY A 34 -16.86 8.72 7.23
C GLY A 34 -16.87 7.59 6.20
N PHE A 35 -18.04 7.24 5.67
CA PHE A 35 -18.19 6.20 4.65
C PHE A 35 -17.48 6.57 3.34
N ASN A 36 -17.64 7.81 2.88
CA ASN A 36 -16.94 8.30 1.68
C ASN A 36 -15.43 8.30 1.87
N GLN A 37 -14.94 8.64 3.06
CA GLN A 37 -13.51 8.56 3.38
C GLN A 37 -13.02 7.12 3.35
N LEU A 38 -13.74 6.19 4.00
CA LEU A 38 -13.41 4.77 4.00
C LEU A 38 -13.35 4.20 2.57
N SER A 39 -14.32 4.55 1.71
CA SER A 39 -14.33 4.11 0.31
C SER A 39 -13.08 4.57 -0.45
N ARG A 40 -12.65 5.82 -0.24
CA ARG A 40 -11.39 6.34 -0.82
C ARG A 40 -10.17 5.62 -0.28
N ASP A 41 -10.13 5.35 1.03
CA ASP A 41 -9.00 4.69 1.66
C ASP A 41 -8.86 3.23 1.19
N ILE A 42 -9.98 2.52 1.01
CA ILE A 42 -9.98 1.17 0.40
C ILE A 42 -9.39 1.22 -1.01
N GLY A 43 -9.81 2.19 -1.83
CA GLY A 43 -9.25 2.38 -3.17
C GLY A 43 -7.75 2.66 -3.15
N ARG A 44 -7.27 3.48 -2.20
CA ARG A 44 -5.85 3.76 -2.02
C ARG A 44 -5.07 2.50 -1.61
N VAL A 45 -5.58 1.71 -0.68
CA VAL A 45 -4.96 0.46 -0.25
C VAL A 45 -4.81 -0.51 -1.42
N ASP A 46 -5.85 -0.66 -2.25
CA ASP A 46 -5.79 -1.54 -3.43
C ASP A 46 -4.72 -1.09 -4.44
N VAL A 47 -4.67 0.21 -4.77
CA VAL A 47 -3.67 0.73 -5.72
C VAL A 47 -2.24 0.62 -5.14
N ASN A 48 -2.05 0.95 -3.87
CA ASN A 48 -0.75 0.82 -3.20
C ASN A 48 -0.29 -0.64 -3.11
N ALA A 49 -1.20 -1.57 -2.80
CA ALA A 49 -0.88 -3.00 -2.78
C ALA A 49 -0.44 -3.51 -4.16
N ARG A 50 -1.15 -3.12 -5.23
CA ARG A 50 -0.76 -3.47 -6.61
C ARG A 50 0.61 -2.91 -6.99
N ALA A 51 0.91 -1.67 -6.59
CA ALA A 51 2.21 -1.03 -6.83
C ALA A 51 3.34 -1.71 -6.03
N GLY A 52 3.06 -2.14 -4.80
CA GLY A 52 3.96 -2.96 -3.99
C GLY A 52 4.27 -4.32 -4.65
N ILE A 53 3.26 -4.99 -5.20
CA ILE A 53 3.46 -6.24 -5.96
C ILE A 53 4.32 -6.01 -7.21
N ALA A 54 4.06 -4.92 -7.96
CA ALA A 54 4.91 -4.56 -9.09
C ALA A 54 6.36 -4.33 -8.65
N SER A 55 6.58 -3.68 -7.50
CA SER A 55 7.91 -3.44 -6.92
C SER A 55 8.64 -4.75 -6.62
N ALA A 56 7.94 -5.67 -5.94
CA ALA A 56 8.46 -7.01 -5.65
C ALA A 56 8.79 -7.80 -6.93
N GLY A 57 7.93 -7.73 -7.95
CA GLY A 57 8.17 -8.33 -9.25
C GLY A 57 9.39 -7.75 -9.96
N ALA A 58 9.56 -6.42 -9.93
CA ALA A 58 10.74 -5.77 -10.50
C ALA A 58 12.00 -6.25 -9.79
N MET A 59 12.02 -6.24 -8.45
CA MET A 59 13.15 -6.73 -7.67
C MET A 59 13.44 -8.21 -7.97
N ALA A 60 12.42 -9.07 -8.04
CA ALA A 60 12.59 -10.49 -8.35
C ALA A 60 13.27 -10.73 -9.71
N ASN A 61 12.95 -9.90 -10.70
CA ASN A 61 13.52 -9.98 -12.05
C ASN A 61 14.94 -9.40 -12.19
N LEU A 62 15.54 -8.86 -11.12
CA LEU A 62 16.91 -8.34 -11.16
C LEU A 62 17.91 -9.46 -11.51
N PRO A 63 18.68 -9.33 -12.61
CA PRO A 63 19.74 -10.28 -12.91
C PRO A 63 20.79 -10.35 -11.81
N GLN A 64 21.34 -11.54 -11.60
CA GLN A 64 22.34 -11.84 -10.57
C GLN A 64 23.67 -12.19 -11.23
N ILE A 65 24.79 -11.70 -10.68
CA ILE A 65 26.13 -12.10 -11.15
C ILE A 65 26.48 -13.52 -10.70
N TYR A 66 27.19 -14.26 -11.56
CA TYR A 66 27.66 -15.63 -11.32
C TYR A 66 29.19 -15.78 -11.38
N LEU A 67 29.94 -14.67 -11.51
CA LEU A 67 31.39 -14.66 -11.61
C LEU A 67 32.05 -14.43 -10.24
N PRO A 68 32.92 -15.35 -9.74
CA PRO A 68 33.68 -15.16 -8.50
C PRO A 68 34.50 -13.86 -8.48
N GLY A 69 34.50 -13.18 -7.34
CA GLY A 69 35.19 -11.90 -7.13
C GLY A 69 34.64 -10.72 -7.91
N LYS A 70 33.54 -10.88 -8.65
CA LYS A 70 32.89 -9.80 -9.40
C LYS A 70 31.66 -9.27 -8.68
N SER A 71 31.36 -8.00 -8.97
CA SER A 71 30.11 -7.35 -8.60
C SER A 71 29.35 -6.87 -9.84
N ALA A 72 28.03 -6.80 -9.73
CA ALA A 72 27.17 -6.25 -10.77
C ALA A 72 26.18 -5.22 -10.19
N ILE A 73 25.85 -4.25 -11.03
CA ILE A 73 24.66 -3.40 -10.86
C ILE A 73 23.65 -3.85 -11.90
N SER A 74 22.42 -4.04 -11.45
CA SER A 74 21.32 -4.55 -12.24
C SER A 74 20.16 -3.57 -12.22
N VAL A 75 19.40 -3.51 -13.31
CA VAL A 75 18.14 -2.74 -13.38
C VAL A 75 17.05 -3.62 -13.96
N SER A 76 15.82 -3.40 -13.53
CA SER A 76 14.66 -4.16 -13.99
C SER A 76 13.38 -3.36 -13.83
N ASN A 77 12.32 -3.83 -14.48
CA ASN A 77 10.98 -3.28 -14.36
C ASN A 77 9.95 -4.41 -14.25
N ALA A 78 8.77 -4.08 -13.72
CA ALA A 78 7.61 -4.96 -13.74
C ALA A 78 6.31 -4.17 -13.75
N GLN A 79 5.25 -4.82 -14.20
CA GLN A 79 3.90 -4.26 -14.25
C GLN A 79 2.91 -5.25 -13.66
N TYR A 80 1.97 -4.75 -12.87
CA TYR A 80 0.93 -5.56 -12.26
C TYR A 80 -0.38 -4.76 -12.12
N ARG A 81 -1.46 -5.27 -12.73
CA ARG A 81 -2.83 -4.73 -12.61
C ARG A 81 -2.92 -3.19 -12.73
N GLY A 82 -2.25 -2.63 -13.73
CA GLY A 82 -2.26 -1.19 -14.03
C GLY A 82 -1.25 -0.36 -13.23
N GLN A 83 -0.42 -0.97 -12.38
CA GLN A 83 0.69 -0.33 -11.69
C GLN A 83 2.02 -0.80 -12.28
N SER A 84 3.03 0.07 -12.25
CA SER A 84 4.37 -0.24 -12.74
C SER A 84 5.41 0.08 -11.68
N ALA A 85 6.53 -0.65 -11.72
CA ALA A 85 7.66 -0.40 -10.84
C ALA A 85 8.98 -0.67 -11.56
N TYR A 86 10.03 -0.03 -11.07
CA TYR A 86 11.41 -0.25 -11.47
C TYR A 86 12.26 -0.58 -10.25
N ALA A 87 13.28 -1.39 -10.45
CA ALA A 87 14.22 -1.77 -9.41
C ALA A 87 15.67 -1.62 -9.88
N ILE A 88 16.54 -1.33 -8.92
CA ILE A 88 17.98 -1.32 -9.07
C ILE A 88 18.56 -2.28 -8.03
N GLY A 89 19.49 -3.12 -8.45
CA GLY A 89 20.12 -4.14 -7.63
C GLY A 89 21.63 -4.02 -7.65
N TYR A 90 22.26 -4.42 -6.55
CA TYR A 90 23.68 -4.71 -6.45
C TYR A 90 23.84 -6.18 -6.05
N SER A 91 24.78 -6.89 -6.68
CA SER A 91 25.16 -8.24 -6.27
C SER A 91 26.67 -8.43 -6.33
N ARG A 92 27.20 -9.31 -5.47
CA ARG A 92 28.63 -9.66 -5.45
C ARG A 92 28.82 -11.12 -5.05
N ILE A 93 29.78 -11.78 -5.69
CA ILE A 93 30.29 -13.08 -5.26
C ILE A 93 31.69 -12.88 -4.66
N SER A 94 31.98 -13.58 -3.55
CA SER A 94 33.32 -13.60 -2.96
C SER A 94 34.36 -14.20 -3.91
N ASP A 95 35.62 -13.90 -3.67
CA ASP A 95 36.71 -14.35 -4.56
C ASP A 95 36.82 -15.89 -4.58
N ASN A 96 36.49 -16.54 -3.47
CA ASN A 96 36.44 -18.01 -3.37
C ASN A 96 35.13 -18.62 -3.90
N GLY A 97 34.21 -17.83 -4.47
CA GLY A 97 32.94 -18.30 -5.03
C GLY A 97 31.90 -18.77 -4.01
N LYS A 98 32.25 -18.84 -2.72
CA LYS A 98 31.40 -19.48 -1.70
C LYS A 98 30.30 -18.60 -1.16
N TRP A 99 30.48 -17.28 -1.19
CA TRP A 99 29.49 -16.32 -0.69
C TRP A 99 28.93 -15.50 -1.82
N LEU A 100 27.61 -15.35 -1.82
CA LEU A 100 26.89 -14.42 -2.68
C LEU A 100 26.09 -13.47 -1.82
N ILE A 101 26.17 -12.17 -2.11
CA ILE A 101 25.32 -11.14 -1.50
C ILE A 101 24.55 -10.39 -2.57
N ARG A 102 23.33 -9.98 -2.22
CA ARG A 102 22.45 -9.16 -3.06
C ARG A 102 21.78 -8.11 -2.21
N ALA A 103 21.69 -6.89 -2.73
CA ALA A 103 20.85 -5.82 -2.21
C ALA A 103 20.09 -5.18 -3.37
N SER A 104 18.91 -4.66 -3.11
CA SER A 104 18.06 -4.05 -4.13
C SER A 104 17.12 -3.02 -3.54
N VAL A 105 16.80 -2.01 -4.35
CA VAL A 105 15.83 -0.97 -4.07
C VAL A 105 14.90 -0.85 -5.27
N SER A 106 13.64 -0.56 -5.04
CA SER A 106 12.67 -0.32 -6.10
C SER A 106 11.77 0.85 -5.76
N SER A 107 11.20 1.45 -6.80
CA SER A 107 10.18 2.48 -6.69
C SER A 107 9.09 2.24 -7.73
N ASN A 108 7.88 2.67 -7.41
CA ASN A 108 6.69 2.40 -8.20
C ASN A 108 5.88 3.65 -8.52
N THR A 109 4.83 3.48 -9.32
CA THR A 109 3.91 4.55 -9.75
C THR A 109 3.21 5.28 -8.60
N GLN A 110 3.11 4.66 -7.42
CA GLN A 110 2.56 5.28 -6.20
C GLN A 110 3.62 6.02 -5.38
N ARG A 111 4.88 6.07 -5.85
CA ARG A 111 6.05 6.66 -5.20
C ARG A 111 6.46 5.96 -3.90
N ASP A 112 5.96 4.74 -3.67
CA ASP A 112 6.44 3.92 -2.57
C ASP A 112 7.81 3.32 -2.94
N THR A 113 8.65 3.14 -1.92
CA THR A 113 9.99 2.56 -2.07
C THR A 113 10.06 1.23 -1.31
N MET A 114 10.61 0.20 -1.96
CA MET A 114 10.84 -1.10 -1.33
C MET A 114 12.33 -1.45 -1.41
N ILE A 115 12.90 -1.85 -0.28
CA ILE A 115 14.32 -2.21 -0.14
C ILE A 115 14.40 -3.64 0.37
N GLY A 116 15.37 -4.42 -0.11
CA GLY A 116 15.58 -5.78 0.34
C GLY A 116 16.93 -6.33 -0.09
N GLY A 117 17.38 -7.38 0.57
CA GLY A 117 18.65 -8.04 0.27
C GLY A 117 18.71 -9.44 0.88
N GLY A 118 19.77 -10.16 0.55
CA GLY A 118 20.00 -11.52 1.02
C GLY A 118 21.42 -11.98 0.76
N ALA A 119 21.80 -13.09 1.39
CA ALA A 119 23.08 -13.73 1.21
C ALA A 119 22.91 -15.25 1.07
N SER A 120 23.85 -15.90 0.41
CA SER A 120 23.88 -17.36 0.25
C SER A 120 25.30 -17.86 0.38
N PHE A 121 25.46 -19.04 0.98
CA PHE A 121 26.72 -19.75 1.11
C PHE A 121 26.63 -21.12 0.43
N VAL A 122 27.65 -21.49 -0.32
CA VAL A 122 27.80 -22.80 -0.96
C VAL A 122 29.14 -23.41 -0.56
N TRP A 123 29.15 -24.71 -0.22
CA TRP A 123 30.33 -25.41 0.30
C TRP A 123 31.02 -26.27 -0.76
#